data_AF-A0A941UCR7-F1
#
_entry.id   AF-A0A941UCR7-F1
#
_cell.length_a   1.000
_cell.length_b   1.000
_cell.length_c   1.000
_cell.angle_alpha   90.00
_cell.angle_beta   90.00
_cell.angle_gamma   90.00
#
_symmetry.space_group_name_H-M   'P 1'
#
loop_
_entity.id
_entity.type
_entity.pdbx_description
1 polymer ?
#
loop_
_entity_poly.entity_id
_entity_poly.type
_entity_poly.pdbx_seq_one_letter_code
_entity_poly.pdbx_strand_id
1 'polypeptide(L)'
;MKKSANLILKAEGYQKSPYVPKGSSASGVTIGYGYDLRQQTISKMKSMLYGYFTNSQIVRLEKAIGLTGNDAQAIIPSLSDITISKEDAVSLVMKMKSKYAQIVVDTYPEILTTHPHCQGAIVHSPLGKF
;
A
#
# COMPACT_ATOMS: atom_id res chain seq x y z
N MET A 1 11.90 -0.75 -18.38
CA MET A 1 11.37 -0.76 -17.00
C MET A 1 10.04 0.00 -16.80
N LYS A 2 9.70 1.06 -17.56
CA LYS A 2 8.43 1.83 -17.38
C LYS A 2 7.12 1.09 -17.73
N LYS A 3 7.14 0.07 -18.61
CA LYS A 3 5.93 -0.66 -19.04
C LYS A 3 5.31 -1.51 -17.92
N SER A 4 6.13 -2.22 -17.12
CA SER A 4 5.63 -3.13 -16.08
C SER A 4 4.97 -2.40 -14.92
N ALA A 5 5.53 -1.26 -14.48
CA ALA A 5 4.92 -0.43 -13.43
C ALA A 5 3.55 0.11 -13.85
N ASN A 6 3.40 0.57 -15.10
CA ASN A 6 2.11 1.04 -15.63
C ASN A 6 1.07 -0.08 -15.76
N LEU A 7 1.48 -1.33 -16.01
CA LEU A 7 0.57 -2.48 -16.03
C LEU A 7 0.06 -2.83 -14.62
N ILE A 8 0.95 -2.78 -13.63
CA ILE A 8 0.59 -3.04 -12.23
C ILE A 8 -0.39 -1.97 -11.71
N LEU A 9 -0.14 -0.69 -12.03
CA LEU A 9 -1.04 0.42 -11.65
C LEU A 9 -2.42 0.33 -12.32
N LYS A 10 -2.49 -0.21 -13.54
CA LYS A 10 -3.77 -0.45 -14.23
C LYS A 10 -4.61 -1.54 -13.56
N ALA A 11 -3.97 -2.53 -12.93
CA ALA A 11 -4.66 -3.61 -12.23
C ALA A 11 -5.17 -3.20 -10.84
N GLU A 12 -4.42 -2.36 -10.11
CA GLU A 12 -4.72 -2.01 -8.70
C GLU A 12 -5.80 -0.92 -8.53
N GLY A 13 -6.13 -0.15 -9.58
CA GLY A 13 -7.23 0.81 -9.60
C GLY A 13 -7.04 2.01 -8.66
N TYR A 14 -6.85 3.21 -9.22
CA TYR A 14 -6.74 4.44 -8.42
C TYR A 14 -8.03 4.78 -7.67
N GLN A 15 -7.90 5.13 -6.40
CA GLN A 15 -8.95 5.78 -5.61
C GLN A 15 -8.43 7.10 -5.02
N LYS A 16 -9.22 8.17 -5.19
CA LYS A 16 -8.87 9.52 -4.75
C LYS A 16 -8.90 9.67 -3.23
N SER A 17 -9.84 9.00 -2.56
CA SER A 17 -10.02 9.04 -1.11
C SER A 17 -9.80 7.64 -0.50
N PRO A 18 -9.49 7.54 0.81
CA PRO A 18 -9.43 6.27 1.51
C PRO A 18 -10.68 5.42 1.28
N TYR A 19 -10.48 4.12 1.09
CA TYR A 19 -11.54 3.17 0.75
C TYR A 19 -11.28 1.81 1.39
N VAL A 20 -12.31 0.95 1.41
CA VAL A 20 -12.15 -0.47 1.76
C VAL A 20 -12.36 -1.30 0.49
N PRO A 21 -11.37 -2.13 0.07
CA PRO A 21 -11.55 -3.05 -1.03
C PRO A 21 -12.73 -4.01 -0.79
N LYS A 22 -13.63 -4.13 -1.78
CA LYS A 22 -14.78 -5.05 -1.74
C LYS A 22 -14.32 -6.52 -1.85
N GLY A 23 -15.15 -7.44 -1.36
CA GLY A 23 -14.98 -8.89 -1.58
C GLY A 23 -14.30 -9.66 -0.45
N SER A 24 -14.00 -9.02 0.69
CA SER A 24 -13.53 -9.71 1.90
C SER A 24 -13.83 -8.90 3.16
N SER A 25 -14.24 -9.58 4.23
CA SER A 25 -14.34 -9.00 5.58
C SER A 25 -12.97 -8.74 6.22
N ALA A 26 -11.89 -9.28 5.65
CA ALA A 26 -10.52 -9.06 6.11
C ALA A 26 -9.86 -7.82 5.49
N SER A 27 -10.54 -7.12 4.57
CA SER A 27 -10.05 -5.89 3.95
C SER A 27 -9.97 -4.75 4.98
N GLY A 28 -8.86 -4.02 4.98
CA GLY A 28 -8.68 -2.81 5.77
C GLY A 28 -8.89 -1.53 4.95
N VAL A 29 -8.61 -0.39 5.59
CA VAL A 29 -8.59 0.91 4.90
C VAL A 29 -7.36 1.01 4.02
N THR A 30 -7.57 1.42 2.77
CA THR A 30 -6.56 1.48 1.71
C THR A 30 -6.50 2.88 1.10
N ILE A 31 -5.30 3.33 0.71
CA ILE A 31 -5.05 4.64 0.10
C ILE A 31 -4.50 4.48 -1.33
N GLY A 32 -5.02 5.26 -2.27
CA GLY A 32 -4.46 5.38 -3.62
C GLY A 32 -4.47 4.06 -4.38
N TYR A 33 -3.29 3.61 -4.82
CA TYR A 33 -3.08 2.32 -5.49
C TYR A 33 -2.68 1.23 -4.48
N GLY A 34 -3.59 0.87 -3.57
CA GLY A 34 -3.39 -0.33 -2.75
C GLY A 34 -2.52 -0.20 -1.50
N TYR A 35 -2.23 1.01 -0.98
CA TYR A 35 -1.53 1.13 0.30
C TYR A 35 -2.45 0.79 1.48
N ASP A 36 -2.39 -0.45 1.97
CA ASP A 36 -3.22 -1.01 3.04
C ASP A 36 -2.70 -0.62 4.45
N LEU A 37 -3.59 -0.06 5.27
CA LEU A 37 -3.31 0.38 6.65
C LEU A 37 -3.46 -0.73 7.71
N ARG A 38 -4.09 -1.86 7.37
CA ARG A 38 -4.41 -2.95 8.30
C ARG A 38 -3.21 -3.46 9.10
N GLN A 39 -2.07 -3.66 8.43
CA GLN A 39 -0.87 -4.23 9.05
C GLN A 39 0.25 -3.20 9.28
N GLN A 40 -0.06 -1.90 9.21
CA GLN A 40 0.92 -0.85 9.45
C GLN A 40 1.11 -0.60 10.94
N THR A 41 2.28 -0.09 11.33
CA THR A 41 2.45 0.59 12.61
C THR A 41 2.34 2.09 12.40
N ILE A 42 1.99 2.84 13.45
CA ILE A 42 1.90 4.32 13.39
C ILE A 42 3.19 4.93 12.81
N SER A 43 4.36 4.49 13.29
CA SER A 43 5.66 5.00 12.80
C SER A 43 5.89 4.68 11.31
N LYS A 44 5.62 3.44 10.87
CA LYS A 44 5.77 3.05 9.46
C LYS A 44 4.84 3.85 8.55
N MET A 45 3.58 4.02 8.96
CA MET A 45 2.59 4.82 8.24
C MET A 45 3.02 6.29 8.15
N LYS A 46 3.41 6.92 9.26
CA LYS A 46 3.89 8.31 9.28
C LYS A 46 5.07 8.53 8.32
N SER A 47 6.07 7.66 8.39
CA SER A 47 7.24 7.74 7.49
C SER A 47 6.86 7.55 6.01
N MET A 48 5.90 6.67 5.72
CA MET A 48 5.43 6.46 4.36
C MET A 48 4.64 7.66 3.82
N LEU A 49 3.71 8.17 4.61
CA LEU A 49 2.74 9.20 4.23
C LEU A 49 3.27 10.64 4.36
N TYR A 50 4.41 10.84 5.01
CA TYR A 50 5.06 12.15 5.12
C TYR A 50 5.28 12.79 3.75
N GLY A 51 4.83 14.04 3.61
CA GLY A 51 4.91 14.82 2.38
C GLY A 51 3.71 14.65 1.43
N TYR A 52 2.85 13.63 1.63
CA TYR A 52 1.63 13.46 0.84
C TYR A 52 0.37 14.00 1.54
N PHE A 53 0.39 14.05 2.87
CA PHE A 53 -0.74 14.47 3.69
C PHE A 53 -0.30 15.43 4.78
N THR A 54 -1.21 16.28 5.23
CA THR A 54 -0.98 17.15 6.40
C THR A 54 -0.93 16.33 7.69
N ASN A 55 -0.31 16.88 8.74
CA ASN A 55 -0.27 16.22 10.06
C ASN A 55 -1.66 15.91 10.61
N SER A 56 -2.64 16.80 10.41
CA SER A 56 -4.03 16.57 10.84
C SER A 56 -4.67 15.37 10.12
N GLN A 57 -4.44 15.24 8.81
CA GLN A 57 -4.90 14.09 8.03
C GLN A 57 -4.21 12.80 8.46
N ILE A 58 -2.88 12.84 8.70
CA ILE A 58 -2.13 11.69 9.20
C ILE A 58 -2.69 11.20 10.54
N VAL A 59 -2.96 12.10 11.49
CA VAL A 59 -3.56 11.74 12.80
C VAL A 59 -4.93 11.09 12.65
N ARG A 60 -5.73 11.49 11.65
CA ARG A 60 -7.01 10.84 11.35
C ARG A 60 -6.82 9.45 10.73
N LEU A 61 -5.86 9.30 9.83
CA LEU A 61 -5.51 8.01 9.22
C LEU A 61 -4.94 7.01 10.23
N GLU A 62 -4.26 7.46 11.29
CA GLU A 62 -3.79 6.59 12.39
C GLU A 62 -4.93 5.78 13.02
N LYS A 63 -6.13 6.36 13.12
CA LYS A 63 -7.32 5.69 13.68
C LYS A 63 -7.81 4.51 12.85
N ALA A 64 -7.39 4.41 11.59
CA ALA A 64 -7.76 3.34 10.68
C ALA A 64 -6.79 2.16 10.70
N ILE A 65 -5.63 2.29 11.37
CA ILE A 65 -4.64 1.21 11.50
C ILE A 65 -5.28 0.02 12.23
N GLY A 66 -5.11 -1.18 11.69
CA GLY A 66 -5.63 -2.42 12.28
C GLY A 66 -7.12 -2.68 12.06
N LEU A 67 -7.89 -1.70 11.58
CA LEU A 67 -9.32 -1.91 11.30
C LEU A 67 -9.53 -2.81 10.08
N THR A 68 -10.53 -3.69 10.15
CA THR A 68 -10.95 -4.56 9.05
C THR A 68 -12.47 -4.63 8.93
N GLY A 69 -12.97 -5.01 7.76
CA GLY A 69 -14.39 -5.33 7.56
C GLY A 69 -15.31 -4.16 7.92
N ASN A 70 -16.31 -4.42 8.75
CA ASN A 70 -17.32 -3.42 9.11
C ASN A 70 -16.71 -2.21 9.84
N ASP A 71 -15.70 -2.41 10.70
CA ASP A 71 -15.05 -1.30 11.41
C ASP A 71 -14.24 -0.42 10.45
N ALA A 72 -13.55 -1.04 9.48
CA ALA A 72 -12.87 -0.31 8.42
C ALA A 72 -13.87 0.45 7.53
N GLN A 73 -15.04 -0.12 7.27
CA GLN A 73 -16.08 0.53 6.47
C GLN A 73 -16.73 1.71 7.21
N ALA A 74 -16.93 1.56 8.53
CA ALA A 74 -17.56 2.56 9.39
C ALA A 74 -16.72 3.84 9.53
N ILE A 75 -15.39 3.75 9.45
CA ILE A 75 -14.51 4.92 9.56
C ILE A 75 -14.43 5.74 8.26
N ILE A 76 -14.72 5.16 7.09
CA ILE A 76 -14.57 5.82 5.77
C ILE A 76 -15.24 7.21 5.68
N PRO A 77 -16.49 7.42 6.14
CA PRO A 77 -17.11 8.73 6.10
C PRO A 77 -16.25 9.82 6.77
N SER A 78 -15.60 9.48 7.88
CA SER A 78 -14.71 10.36 8.63
C SER A 78 -13.33 10.57 7.99
N LEU A 79 -13.06 9.98 6.82
CA LEU A 79 -11.81 10.14 6.07
C LEU A 79 -12.05 10.64 4.63
N SER A 80 -13.30 10.90 4.26
CA SER A 80 -13.72 11.15 2.88
C SER A 80 -13.14 12.42 2.25
N ASP A 81 -12.84 13.43 3.06
CA ASP A 81 -12.16 14.69 2.67
C ASP A 81 -10.64 14.55 2.52
N ILE A 82 -10.06 13.44 2.97
CA ILE A 82 -8.64 13.16 2.76
C ILE A 82 -8.48 12.67 1.33
N THR A 83 -7.83 13.48 0.49
CA THR A 83 -7.62 13.14 -0.93
C THR A 83 -6.16 13.09 -1.28
N ILE A 84 -5.78 12.19 -2.17
CA ILE A 84 -4.46 12.12 -2.79
C ILE A 84 -4.59 12.38 -4.29
N SER A 85 -3.61 13.05 -4.91
CA SER A 85 -3.57 13.19 -6.37
C SER A 85 -3.20 11.86 -7.03
N LYS A 86 -3.42 11.73 -8.34
CA LYS A 86 -3.05 10.50 -9.05
C LYS A 86 -1.53 10.35 -9.11
N GLU A 87 -0.84 11.46 -9.31
CA GLU A 87 0.62 11.58 -9.36
C GLU A 87 1.24 11.17 -8.03
N ASP A 88 0.69 11.69 -6.92
CA ASP A 88 1.13 11.34 -5.56
C ASP A 88 0.81 9.90 -5.21
N ALA A 89 -0.34 9.37 -5.64
CA ALA A 89 -0.67 7.96 -5.44
C ALA A 89 0.30 7.03 -6.18
N VAL A 90 0.74 7.40 -7.39
CA VAL A 90 1.80 6.68 -8.12
C VAL A 90 3.13 6.77 -7.37
N SER A 91 3.50 7.96 -6.90
CA SER A 91 4.72 8.16 -6.10
C SER A 91 4.70 7.30 -4.82
N LEU A 92 3.57 7.27 -4.12
CA LEU A 92 3.37 6.52 -2.88
C LEU A 92 3.52 5.00 -3.08
N VAL A 93 2.85 4.44 -4.08
CA VAL A 93 2.91 2.99 -4.34
C VAL A 93 4.30 2.56 -4.84
N MET A 94 4.99 3.41 -5.61
CA MET A 94 6.38 3.16 -5.99
C MET A 94 7.31 3.17 -4.78
N LYS A 95 7.19 4.17 -3.89
CA LYS A 95 7.94 4.24 -2.62
C LYS A 95 7.70 2.99 -1.76
N MET A 96 6.45 2.55 -1.64
CA MET A 96 6.08 1.31 -0.93
C MET A 96 6.74 0.08 -1.55
N LYS A 97 6.62 -0.10 -2.87
CA LYS A 97 7.16 -1.28 -3.59
C LYS A 97 8.69 -1.33 -3.53
N SER A 98 9.37 -0.19 -3.65
CA SER A 98 10.83 -0.10 -3.46
C SER A 98 11.26 -0.52 -2.05
N LYS A 99 10.53 -0.07 -1.01
CA LYS A 99 10.82 -0.46 0.37
C LYS A 99 10.59 -1.97 0.60
N TYR A 100 9.54 -2.52 0.02
CA TYR A 100 9.30 -3.97 0.07
C TYR A 100 10.40 -4.77 -0.62
N ALA A 101 10.81 -4.36 -1.83
CA ALA A 101 11.92 -5.01 -2.55
C ALA A 101 13.22 -4.99 -1.74
N GLN A 102 13.53 -3.85 -1.09
CA GLN A 102 14.69 -3.77 -0.21
C GLN A 102 14.59 -4.73 0.98
N ILE A 103 13.45 -4.79 1.67
CA ILE A 103 13.23 -5.73 2.78
C ILE A 103 13.44 -7.18 2.31
N VAL A 104 12.94 -7.54 1.14
CA VAL A 104 13.10 -8.89 0.58
C VAL A 104 14.57 -9.21 0.33
N VAL A 105 15.31 -8.29 -0.30
CA VAL A 105 16.75 -8.43 -0.54
C VAL A 105 17.54 -8.53 0.77
N ASP A 106 17.21 -7.70 1.77
CA ASP A 106 17.89 -7.70 3.06
C ASP A 106 17.60 -8.98 3.87
N THR A 107 16.39 -9.53 3.74
CA THR A 107 15.96 -10.74 4.47
C THR A 107 16.55 -12.01 3.87
N TYR A 108 16.70 -12.05 2.54
CA TYR A 108 17.20 -13.20 1.79
C TYR A 108 18.27 -12.72 0.79
N PRO A 109 19.51 -12.43 1.23
CA PRO A 109 20.55 -11.93 0.33
C PRO A 109 20.86 -12.90 -0.82
N GLU A 110 20.60 -14.19 -0.64
CA GLU A 110 20.78 -15.24 -1.64
C GLU A 110 19.90 -15.09 -2.89
N ILE A 111 18.77 -14.36 -2.85
CA ILE A 111 17.92 -14.21 -4.05
C ILE A 111 18.62 -13.38 -5.15
N LEU A 112 19.63 -12.58 -4.79
CA LEU A 112 20.49 -11.87 -5.75
C LEU A 112 21.33 -12.82 -6.62
N THR A 113 21.48 -14.09 -6.22
CA THR A 113 22.21 -15.12 -6.98
C THR A 113 21.31 -15.94 -7.92
N THR A 114 19.98 -15.72 -7.87
CA THR A 114 19.03 -16.44 -8.74
C THR A 114 18.80 -15.73 -10.08
N HIS A 115 18.73 -16.52 -11.15
CA HIS A 115 18.74 -16.14 -12.57
C HIS A 115 17.78 -14.97 -12.92
N PRO A 116 18.13 -14.05 -13.85
CA PRO A 116 17.38 -12.80 -14.17
C PRO A 116 15.89 -12.92 -14.52
N HIS A 117 15.40 -14.14 -14.75
CA HIS A 117 14.00 -14.40 -15.09
C HIS A 117 13.07 -14.53 -13.86
N CYS A 118 13.61 -14.71 -12.65
CA CYS A 118 12.80 -14.84 -11.42
C CYS A 118 12.51 -13.50 -10.72
N GLN A 119 13.24 -12.43 -11.04
CA GLN A 119 13.10 -11.12 -10.40
C GLN A 119 11.74 -10.45 -10.67
N GLY A 120 11.07 -10.80 -11.78
CA GLY A 120 9.73 -10.32 -12.09
C GLY A 120 8.61 -11.00 -11.30
N ALA A 121 8.82 -12.23 -10.82
CA ALA A 121 7.80 -13.03 -10.15
C ALA A 121 7.71 -12.76 -8.63
N ILE A 122 8.81 -12.33 -8.01
CA ILE A 122 8.87 -12.03 -6.57
C ILE A 122 8.02 -10.80 -6.20
N VAL A 123 7.76 -9.90 -7.16
CA VAL A 123 6.87 -8.74 -6.98
C VAL A 123 5.39 -9.13 -7.02
N HIS A 124 5.05 -10.38 -7.36
CA HIS A 124 3.66 -10.84 -7.59
C HIS A 124 3.12 -11.84 -6.57
N SER A 125 3.87 -12.20 -5.52
CA SER A 125 3.43 -13.24 -4.58
C SER A 125 2.86 -12.66 -3.26
N PRO A 126 1.56 -12.81 -2.98
CA PRO A 126 1.05 -12.67 -1.62
C PRO A 126 1.55 -13.84 -0.78
N LEU A 127 2.11 -13.54 0.39
CA LEU A 127 2.44 -14.51 1.43
C LEU A 127 1.30 -15.51 1.62
N GLY A 128 1.59 -16.80 1.48
CA GLY A 128 0.72 -17.88 1.94
C GLY A 128 0.62 -19.05 0.97
N LYS A 129 1.57 -19.99 1.09
CA LYS A 129 1.39 -21.46 1.07
C LYS A 129 2.76 -22.13 1.02
N PHE A 130 3.25 -22.53 2.20
CA PHE A 130 3.95 -23.80 2.35
C PHE A 130 2.90 -24.84 2.71
#